data_AF-A0A179BKF3-F1
#
_entry.id   AF-A0A179BKF3-F1
#
_cell.length_a   1.000
_cell.length_b   1.000
_cell.length_c   1.000
_cell.angle_alpha   90.00
_cell.angle_beta   90.00
_cell.angle_gamma   90.00
#
_symmetry.space_group_name_H-M   'P 1'
#
loop_
_entity.id
_entity.type
_entity.pdbx_description
1 polymer ?
#
loop_
_entity_poly.entity_id
_entity_poly.type
_entity_poly.pdbx_seq_one_letter_code
_entity_poly.pdbx_strand_id
1 'polypeptide(L)'
;MDANFFRVRFDRLTPSEKTFLRAIAELGAGPYRFRDIATCMGVESSTLGPVRAKMIKEGMIYSPAHGWLNFTVPLFDGFLRRIIPDQTRHDED
;
A
#
# COMPACT_ATOMS: atom_id res chain seq x y z
N MET A 1 14.29 15.82 3.32
CA MET A 1 14.79 15.80 1.92
C MET A 1 14.11 14.71 1.09
N ASP A 2 12.85 14.36 1.40
CA ASP A 2 12.29 13.03 1.04
C ASP A 2 11.13 13.09 0.05
N ALA A 3 10.53 14.28 -0.14
CA ALA A 3 9.38 14.45 -1.03
C ALA A 3 9.71 14.08 -2.48
N ASN A 4 10.92 14.40 -2.95
CA ASN A 4 11.34 14.08 -4.31
C ASN A 4 11.57 12.57 -4.51
N PHE A 5 12.13 11.88 -3.51
CA PHE A 5 12.37 10.43 -3.59
C PHE A 5 11.07 9.61 -3.56
N PHE A 6 10.15 9.95 -2.64
CA PHE A 6 8.85 9.27 -2.56
C PHE A 6 8.01 9.52 -3.80
N ARG A 7 8.01 10.76 -4.33
CA ARG A 7 7.29 11.11 -5.55
C ARG A 7 7.80 10.35 -6.77
N VAL A 8 9.11 10.21 -6.97
CA VAL A 8 9.67 9.43 -8.10
C VAL A 8 9.23 7.97 -8.06
N ARG A 9 9.22 7.33 -6.88
CA ARG A 9 8.71 5.96 -6.75
C ARG A 9 7.21 5.90 -6.99
N PHE A 10 6.46 6.84 -6.42
CA PHE A 10 5.02 6.93 -6.55
C PHE A 10 4.54 7.15 -7.99
N ASP A 11 5.21 8.02 -8.74
CA ASP A 11 4.84 8.39 -10.11
C ASP A 11 4.99 7.21 -11.09
N ARG A 12 5.82 6.22 -10.75
CA ARG A 12 6.01 4.98 -11.54
C ARG A 12 4.93 3.93 -11.30
N LEU A 13 4.14 4.08 -10.25
CA LEU A 13 3.07 3.12 -9.91
C LEU A 13 1.86 3.31 -10.82
N THR A 14 1.30 2.20 -11.29
CA THR A 14 -0.01 2.15 -11.92
C THR A 14 -1.13 2.47 -10.92
N PRO A 15 -2.34 2.81 -11.37
CA PRO A 15 -3.46 3.09 -10.47
C PRO A 15 -3.75 1.96 -9.48
N SER A 16 -3.78 0.70 -9.93
CA SER A 16 -4.06 -0.45 -9.08
C SER A 16 -3.00 -0.67 -8.00
N GLU A 17 -1.74 -0.35 -8.29
CA GLU A 17 -0.64 -0.46 -7.33
C GLU A 17 -0.69 0.64 -6.28
N LYS A 18 -1.05 1.85 -6.70
CA LYS A 18 -1.33 2.96 -5.78
C LYS A 18 -2.45 2.59 -4.82
N THR A 19 -3.55 2.02 -5.31
CA THR A 19 -4.66 1.53 -4.47
C THR A 19 -4.20 0.46 -3.49
N PHE A 20 -3.44 -0.54 -3.96
CA PHE A 20 -2.93 -1.60 -3.09
C PHE A 20 -2.00 -1.06 -1.99
N LEU A 21 -1.01 -0.25 -2.33
CA LEU A 21 -0.09 0.33 -1.35
C LEU A 21 -0.82 1.31 -0.41
N ARG A 22 -1.84 2.01 -0.90
CA ARG A 22 -2.67 2.89 -0.07
C ARG A 22 -3.50 2.11 0.95
N ALA A 23 -4.04 0.95 0.58
CA ALA A 23 -4.75 0.05 1.49
C ALA A 23 -3.82 -0.51 2.58
N ILE A 24 -2.58 -0.87 2.23
CA ILE A 24 -1.56 -1.23 3.23
C ILE A 24 -1.35 -0.08 4.22
N ALA A 25 -1.27 1.16 3.72
CA ALA A 25 -1.07 2.33 4.57
C ALA A 25 -2.27 2.68 5.45
N GLU A 26 -3.50 2.18 5.17
CA GLU A 26 -4.67 2.35 6.07
C GLU A 26 -4.57 1.54 7.35
N LEU A 27 -3.90 0.41 7.29
CA LEU A 27 -3.73 -0.48 8.44
C LEU A 27 -2.79 0.12 9.51
N GLY A 28 -2.25 1.31 9.30
CA GLY A 28 -1.43 2.05 10.26
C GLY A 28 0.06 1.77 10.09
N ALA A 29 0.75 1.51 11.21
CA ALA A 29 2.17 1.17 11.20
C ALA A 29 2.36 -0.35 11.07
N GLY A 30 3.21 -0.78 10.14
CA GLY A 30 3.47 -2.18 9.86
C GLY A 30 4.30 -2.90 10.94
N PRO A 31 4.52 -4.22 10.78
CA PRO A 31 4.16 -5.04 9.61
C PRO A 31 2.66 -5.36 9.50
N TYR A 32 2.20 -5.65 8.28
CA TYR A 32 0.79 -5.80 7.91
C TYR A 32 0.44 -7.24 7.53
N ARG A 33 -0.68 -7.77 8.01
CA ARG A 33 -1.14 -9.10 7.55
C ARG A 33 -1.74 -9.00 6.17
N PHE A 34 -1.39 -9.94 5.29
CA PHE A 34 -1.90 -9.98 3.92
C PHE A 34 -3.43 -10.13 3.85
N ARG A 35 -4.02 -10.85 4.81
CA ARG A 35 -5.47 -11.00 4.92
C ARG A 35 -6.15 -9.67 5.24
N ASP A 36 -5.59 -8.89 6.15
CA ASP A 36 -6.16 -7.61 6.58
C ASP A 36 -6.14 -6.59 5.43
N ILE A 37 -5.11 -6.66 4.57
CA ILE A 37 -5.05 -5.85 3.33
C ILE A 37 -6.19 -6.23 2.38
N ALA A 38 -6.44 -7.53 2.20
CA ALA A 38 -7.53 -8.02 1.37
C ALA A 38 -8.91 -7.57 1.91
N THR A 39 -9.10 -7.67 3.22
CA THR A 39 -10.29 -7.17 3.92
C THR A 39 -10.47 -5.66 3.76
N CYS A 40 -9.39 -4.89 3.93
CA CYS A 40 -9.41 -3.43 3.72
C CYS A 40 -9.80 -3.06 2.28
N MET A 41 -9.36 -3.85 1.30
CA MET A 41 -9.72 -3.64 -0.11
C MET A 41 -11.09 -4.23 -0.50
N GLY A 42 -11.76 -4.96 0.39
CA GLY A 42 -13.03 -5.63 0.09
C GLY A 42 -12.92 -6.73 -0.98
N VAL A 43 -11.75 -7.37 -1.12
CA VAL A 43 -11.49 -8.40 -2.14
C VAL A 43 -10.96 -9.70 -1.53
N GLU A 44 -11.07 -10.78 -2.29
CA GLU A 44 -10.50 -12.08 -1.92
C GLU A 44 -8.96 -12.03 -1.95
N SER A 45 -8.31 -12.53 -0.90
CA SER A 45 -6.83 -12.51 -0.79
C SER A 45 -6.10 -13.22 -1.93
N SER A 46 -6.73 -14.21 -2.57
CA SER A 46 -6.21 -14.92 -3.74
C SER A 46 -6.01 -13.99 -4.95
N THR A 47 -6.86 -12.97 -5.10
CA THR A 47 -6.80 -11.99 -6.19
C THR A 47 -5.62 -11.03 -6.06
N LEU A 48 -5.10 -10.87 -4.83
CA LEU A 48 -4.00 -9.95 -4.53
C LEU A 48 -2.60 -10.59 -4.75
N GLY A 49 -2.53 -11.87 -5.09
CA GLY A 49 -1.28 -12.59 -5.34
C GLY A 49 -0.39 -11.92 -6.40
N PRO A 50 -0.92 -11.61 -7.61
CA PRO A 50 -0.15 -10.97 -8.67
C PRO A 50 0.36 -9.57 -8.30
N VAL A 51 -0.47 -8.71 -7.70
CA VAL A 51 -0.05 -7.36 -7.28
C VAL A 51 0.99 -7.42 -6.16
N ARG A 52 0.84 -8.34 -5.20
CA ARG A 52 1.85 -8.58 -4.16
C ARG A 52 3.20 -8.95 -4.78
N ALA A 53 3.23 -9.91 -5.71
CA ALA A 53 4.47 -10.35 -6.36
C ALA A 53 5.15 -9.21 -7.13
N LYS A 54 4.36 -8.39 -7.83
CA LYS A 54 4.88 -7.22 -8.56
C LYS A 54 5.47 -6.17 -7.62
N MET A 55 4.78 -5.83 -6.52
CA MET A 55 5.28 -4.85 -5.54
C MET A 55 6.54 -5.29 -4.80
N ILE A 56 6.72 -6.61 -4.59
CA ILE A 56 7.99 -7.17 -4.10
C ILE A 56 9.08 -6.99 -5.16
N LYS A 57 8.80 -7.35 -6.42
CA LYS A 57 9.76 -7.22 -7.53
C LYS A 57 10.22 -5.77 -7.76
N GLU A 58 9.31 -4.81 -7.63
CA GLU A 58 9.61 -3.38 -7.75
C GLU A 58 10.27 -2.78 -6.50
N GLY A 59 10.39 -3.55 -5.43
CA GLY A 59 11.03 -3.13 -4.19
C GLY A 59 10.24 -2.07 -3.42
N MET A 60 8.90 -2.08 -3.55
CA MET A 60 7.99 -1.22 -2.78
C MET A 60 7.66 -1.84 -1.42
N ILE A 61 7.56 -3.16 -1.37
CA ILE A 61 7.30 -3.93 -0.16
C ILE A 61 8.21 -5.16 -0.09
N TYR A 62 8.33 -5.75 1.10
CA TYR A 62 8.94 -7.05 1.32
C TYR A 62 8.11 -7.89 2.29
N SER A 63 8.42 -9.19 2.41
CA SER A 63 7.73 -10.11 3.31
C SER A 63 8.65 -10.48 4.49
N PRO A 64 8.48 -9.88 5.68
CA PRO A 64 9.30 -10.23 6.85
C PRO A 64 9.01 -11.62 7.41
N ALA A 65 7.79 -12.13 7.20
CA ALA A 65 7.34 -13.45 7.61
C ALA A 65 6.21 -13.93 6.70
N HIS A 66 5.92 -15.25 6.72
CA HIS A 66 4.84 -15.82 5.91
C HIS A 66 3.49 -15.14 6.20
N GLY A 67 2.85 -14.61 5.16
CA GLY A 67 1.58 -13.89 5.28
C GLY A 67 1.68 -12.44 5.78
N TRP A 68 2.90 -11.92 5.98
CA TRP A 68 3.15 -10.55 6.40
C TRP A 68 3.87 -9.75 5.33
N LEU A 69 3.59 -8.44 5.30
CA LEU A 69 4.19 -7.46 4.40
C LEU A 69 4.67 -6.24 5.18
N ASN A 70 5.68 -5.56 4.66
CA ASN A 70 6.09 -4.24 5.14
C ASN A 70 6.65 -3.40 3.99
N PHE A 71 6.67 -2.07 4.14
CA PHE A 71 7.25 -1.18 3.15
C PHE A 71 8.78 -1.29 3.17
N THR A 72 9.38 -1.35 1.99
CA THR A 72 10.85 -1.26 1.84
C THR A 72 11.33 0.18 2.03
N VAL A 73 10.45 1.15 1.80
CA VAL A 73 10.74 2.58 1.95
C VAL A 73 10.20 3.05 3.31
N PRO A 74 11.06 3.52 4.23
CA PRO A 74 10.62 4.07 5.51
C PRO A 74 9.66 5.23 5.33
N LEU A 75 8.65 5.31 6.21
CA LEU A 75 7.63 6.39 6.27
C LEU A 75 6.78 6.55 4.99
N PHE A 76 6.87 5.60 4.05
CA PHE A 76 6.14 5.68 2.79
C PHE A 76 4.63 5.57 2.98
N ASP A 77 4.18 4.84 3.99
CA ASP A 77 2.79 4.77 4.43
C ASP A 77 2.24 6.17 4.78
N GLY A 78 3.01 6.95 5.54
CA GLY A 78 2.65 8.32 5.91
C GLY A 78 2.63 9.26 4.71
N PHE A 79 3.54 9.08 3.77
CA PHE A 79 3.51 9.79 2.49
C PHE A 79 2.23 9.46 1.71
N LEU A 80 1.91 8.17 1.51
CA LEU A 80 0.73 7.72 0.77
C LEU A 80 -0.58 8.26 1.35
N ARG A 81 -0.74 8.26 2.69
CA ARG A 81 -1.92 8.82 3.36
C ARG A 81 -2.11 10.32 3.10
N ARG A 82 -1.02 11.07 2.86
CA ARG A 82 -1.08 12.51 2.56
C ARG A 82 -1.42 12.80 1.10
N ILE A 83 -0.88 12.00 0.17
CA ILE A 83 -1.00 12.26 -1.27
C ILE A 83 -2.20 11.56 -1.92
N ILE A 84 -2.70 10.49 -1.31
CA ILE A 84 -3.95 9.84 -1.66
C ILE A 84 -4.83 9.92 -0.41
N PRO A 85 -5.56 11.02 -0.19
CA PRO A 85 -6.49 11.10 0.92
C PRO A 85 -7.55 10.00 0.81
N ASP A 86 -8.04 9.53 1.95
CA ASP A 86 -9.19 8.62 1.95
C ASP A 86 -10.37 9.28 1.20
N GLN A 87 -10.98 8.53 0.28
CA GLN A 87 -12.12 8.98 -0.51
C GLN A 87 -13.46 8.60 0.18
N THR A 88 -13.42 7.97 1.35
CA THR A 88 -14.59 7.50 2.11
C THR A 88 -15.15 8.57 3.04
N ARG A 89 -15.14 9.83 2.60
CA ARG A 89 -16.05 10.84 3.13
C ARG A 89 -17.17 10.99 2.10
N HIS A 90 -18.11 10.06 2.14
CA HIS A 90 -19.43 10.31 1.59
C HIS A 90 -20.00 11.52 2.34
N ASP A 91 -20.42 12.52 1.59
CA ASP A 91 -21.27 13.62 2.02
C ASP A 91 -22.38 13.11 2.95
N GLU A 92 -22.32 13.48 4.23
CA GLU A 92 -23.52 13.66 5.04
C GLU A 92 -23.94 15.13 4.83
N ASP A 93 -24.83 15.34 3.87
CA ASP A 93 -25.79 16.45 3.80
C ASP A 93 -27.12 16.01 4.42
#